data_AF-A0AAU4DVN4-F1
#
_entry.id   AF-A0AAU4DVN4-F1
#
_cell.length_a   1.000
_cell.length_b   1.000
_cell.length_c   1.000
_cell.angle_alpha   90.00
_cell.angle_beta   90.00
_cell.angle_gamma   90.00
#
_symmetry.space_group_name_H-M   'P 1'
#
loop_
_entity.id
_entity.type
_entity.pdbx_description
1 polymer ?
#
loop_
_entity_poly.entity_id
_entity_poly.type
_entity_poly.pdbx_seq_one_letter_code
_entity_poly.pdbx_strand_id
1 'polypeptide(L)'
;MTDDQPQDQPTPVAEQLGERYARVLTLVERCSHAVDAGNWAALDDTAGELSEAANVLASSASAATREPVPAEPRAVLSTVLGLKSPPALYGYLHRA
;
A
#
# COMPACT_ATOMS: atom_id res chain seq x y z
N MET A 1 24.63 -25.06 -12.27
CA MET A 1 23.53 -24.58 -13.11
C MET A 1 22.42 -24.23 -12.15
N THR A 2 22.48 -23.02 -11.63
CA THR A 2 21.57 -22.54 -10.58
C THR A 2 20.36 -21.97 -11.31
N ASP A 3 19.20 -22.59 -11.14
CA ASP A 3 17.93 -22.07 -11.62
C ASP A 3 17.66 -20.72 -10.94
N ASP A 4 18.00 -19.66 -11.64
CA ASP A 4 17.69 -18.27 -11.32
C ASP A 4 16.31 -17.98 -11.97
N GLN A 5 15.24 -18.25 -11.20
CA GLN A 5 13.85 -17.98 -11.57
C GLN A 5 13.21 -17.10 -10.47
N PRO A 6 12.27 -16.22 -10.83
CA PRO A 6 12.34 -14.79 -10.51
C PRO A 6 11.86 -14.44 -9.09
N GLN A 7 12.70 -13.75 -8.34
CA GLN A 7 12.38 -13.13 -7.04
C GLN A 7 11.46 -11.89 -7.16
N ASP A 8 10.86 -11.64 -8.31
CA ASP A 8 10.15 -10.38 -8.62
C ASP A 8 8.63 -10.45 -8.49
N GLN A 9 8.05 -11.62 -8.20
CA GLN A 9 6.60 -11.74 -8.07
C GLN A 9 6.16 -11.50 -6.62
N PRO A 10 5.28 -10.51 -6.36
CA PRO A 10 4.83 -10.20 -5.02
C PRO A 10 4.10 -11.41 -4.40
N THR A 11 4.36 -11.68 -3.12
CA THR A 11 3.59 -12.69 -2.40
C THR A 11 2.12 -12.23 -2.27
N PRO A 12 1.14 -13.13 -2.12
CA PRO A 12 -0.26 -12.75 -1.96
C PRO A 12 -0.49 -11.78 -0.79
N VAL A 13 0.33 -11.89 0.26
CA VAL A 13 0.29 -10.99 1.42
C VAL A 13 0.85 -9.61 1.06
N ALA A 14 1.92 -9.53 0.28
CA ALA A 14 2.47 -8.26 -0.21
C ALA A 14 1.49 -7.55 -1.17
N GLU A 15 0.83 -8.29 -2.05
CA GLU A 15 -0.22 -7.76 -2.93
C GLU A 15 -1.38 -7.19 -2.12
N GLN A 16 -1.96 -7.99 -1.21
CA GLN A 16 -3.06 -7.53 -0.36
C GLN A 16 -2.67 -6.30 0.46
N LEU A 17 -1.48 -6.29 1.07
CA LEU A 17 -1.00 -5.14 1.84
C LEU A 17 -0.86 -3.90 0.96
N GLY A 18 -0.35 -4.06 -0.27
CA GLY A 18 -0.25 -2.98 -1.24
C GLY A 18 -1.62 -2.44 -1.68
N GLU A 19 -2.59 -3.30 -1.94
CA GLU A 19 -3.97 -2.92 -2.27
C GLU A 19 -4.64 -2.14 -1.13
N ARG A 20 -4.45 -2.57 0.13
CA ARG A 20 -4.97 -1.85 1.31
C ARG A 20 -4.35 -0.47 1.44
N TYR A 21 -3.04 -0.35 1.20
CA TYR A 21 -2.36 0.95 1.20
C TYR A 21 -2.91 1.87 0.10
N ALA A 22 -3.03 1.36 -1.13
CA ALA A 22 -3.57 2.13 -2.25
C ALA A 22 -4.99 2.65 -1.98
N ARG A 23 -5.83 1.83 -1.33
CA ARG A 23 -7.18 2.23 -0.91
C ARG A 23 -7.16 3.38 0.09
N VAL A 24 -6.27 3.35 1.09
CA VAL A 24 -6.12 4.43 2.07
C VAL A 24 -5.69 5.73 1.38
N LEU A 25 -4.69 5.69 0.49
CA LEU A 25 -4.25 6.87 -0.25
C LEU A 25 -5.37 7.49 -1.10
N THR A 26 -6.16 6.64 -1.78
CA THR A 26 -7.33 7.10 -2.56
C THR A 26 -8.35 7.82 -1.68
N LEU A 27 -8.59 7.32 -0.46
CA LEU A 27 -9.55 7.94 0.47
C LEU A 27 -9.03 9.27 1.04
N VAL A 28 -7.72 9.36 1.33
CA VAL A 28 -7.09 10.64 1.72
C VAL A 28 -7.23 11.69 0.62
N GLU A 29 -7.00 11.31 -0.64
CA GLU A 29 -7.19 12.21 -1.79
C GLU A 29 -8.65 12.67 -1.92
N ARG A 30 -9.63 11.76 -1.75
CA ARG A 30 -11.05 12.11 -1.75
C ARG A 30 -11.41 13.07 -0.61
N CYS A 31 -10.86 12.89 0.59
CA CYS A 31 -11.04 13.84 1.69
C CYS A 31 -10.48 15.22 1.34
N SER A 32 -9.30 15.29 0.73
CA SER A 32 -8.71 16.56 0.27
C SER A 32 -9.64 17.26 -0.72
N HIS A 33 -10.12 16.55 -1.74
CA HIS A 33 -11.06 17.12 -2.72
C HIS A 33 -12.38 17.57 -2.07
N ALA A 34 -12.89 16.85 -1.07
CA ALA A 34 -14.09 17.26 -0.35
C ALA A 34 -13.87 18.56 0.45
N VAL A 35 -12.70 18.71 1.08
CA VAL A 35 -12.31 19.95 1.77
C VAL A 35 -12.18 21.10 0.78
N ASP A 36 -11.49 20.90 -0.34
CA ASP A 36 -11.29 21.92 -1.38
C ASP A 36 -12.62 22.39 -1.98
N ALA A 37 -13.59 21.48 -2.10
CA ALA A 37 -14.94 21.78 -2.57
C ALA A 37 -15.88 22.35 -1.50
N GLY A 38 -15.45 22.41 -0.23
CA GLY A 38 -16.31 22.78 0.91
C GLY A 38 -17.47 21.80 1.16
N ASN A 39 -17.35 20.56 0.68
CA ASN A 39 -18.40 19.53 0.80
C ASN A 39 -18.22 18.72 2.08
N TRP A 40 -18.69 19.27 3.20
CA TRP A 40 -18.53 18.68 4.53
C TRP A 40 -19.25 17.34 4.72
N ALA A 41 -20.40 17.12 4.07
CA ALA A 41 -21.11 15.85 4.14
C ALA A 41 -20.29 14.73 3.48
N ALA A 42 -19.75 14.98 2.28
CA ALA A 42 -18.87 14.02 1.62
C ALA A 42 -17.57 13.78 2.39
N LEU A 43 -17.05 14.79 3.08
CA LEU A 43 -15.90 14.65 3.97
C LEU A 43 -16.21 13.71 5.14
N ASP A 44 -17.36 13.87 5.80
CA ASP A 44 -17.76 13.01 6.93
C ASP A 44 -17.89 11.54 6.51
N ASP A 45 -18.61 11.28 5.41
CA ASP A 45 -18.76 9.94 4.84
C ASP A 45 -17.41 9.32 4.47
N THR A 46 -16.56 10.08 3.76
CA THR A 46 -15.25 9.59 3.31
C THR A 46 -14.28 9.40 4.48
N ALA A 47 -14.34 10.23 5.51
CA ALA A 47 -13.53 10.09 6.71
C ALA A 47 -13.91 8.82 7.51
N GLY A 48 -15.21 8.48 7.54
CA GLY A 48 -15.68 7.20 8.06
C GLY A 48 -15.06 6.01 7.30
N GLU A 49 -15.18 6.00 5.97
CA GLU A 49 -14.56 4.98 5.11
C GLU A 49 -13.03 4.90 5.32
N LEU A 50 -12.35 6.04 5.46
CA LEU A 50 -10.92 6.13 5.69
C LEU A 50 -10.50 5.49 7.01
N SER A 51 -11.25 5.74 8.09
CA SER A 51 -11.01 5.14 9.39
C SER A 51 -11.08 3.60 9.34
N GLU A 52 -12.11 3.07 8.69
CA GLU A 52 -12.26 1.63 8.50
C GLU A 52 -11.12 1.04 7.66
N ALA A 53 -10.79 1.69 6.53
CA ALA A 53 -9.70 1.25 5.67
C ALA A 53 -8.34 1.27 6.38
N ALA A 54 -8.07 2.28 7.21
CA ALA A 54 -6.85 2.38 8.01
C ALA A 54 -6.75 1.25 9.04
N ASN A 55 -7.86 0.89 9.71
CA ASN A 55 -7.90 -0.25 10.62
C ASN A 55 -7.61 -1.57 9.90
N VAL A 56 -8.19 -1.77 8.72
CA VAL A 56 -7.91 -2.95 7.89
C VAL A 56 -6.44 -2.99 7.48
N LEU A 57 -5.87 -1.87 7.04
CA LEU A 57 -4.46 -1.76 6.68
C LEU A 57 -3.55 -2.12 7.87
N ALA A 58 -3.83 -1.59 9.07
CA ALA A 58 -3.08 -1.90 10.27
C ALA A 58 -3.12 -3.40 10.62
N SER A 59 -4.29 -4.03 10.48
CA SER A 59 -4.45 -5.47 10.65
C SER A 59 -3.64 -6.27 9.62
N SER A 60 -3.73 -5.91 8.34
CA SER A 60 -2.95 -6.54 7.27
C SER A 60 -1.44 -6.39 7.46
N ALA A 61 -0.98 -5.22 7.89
CA ALA A 61 0.43 -5.00 8.21
C ALA A 61 0.87 -5.88 9.39
N SER A 62 0.05 -5.98 10.44
CA SER A 62 0.33 -6.90 11.55
C SER A 62 0.30 -8.37 11.15
N ALA A 63 -0.49 -8.76 10.14
CA ALA A 63 -0.48 -10.13 9.63
C ALA A 63 0.80 -10.40 8.82
N ALA A 64 1.21 -9.45 7.98
CA ALA A 64 2.42 -9.56 7.17
C ALA A 64 3.70 -9.74 8.00
N THR A 65 3.75 -9.23 9.24
CA THR A 65 4.90 -9.45 10.14
C THR A 65 4.95 -10.84 10.77
N ARG A 66 3.88 -11.63 10.65
CA ARG A 66 3.77 -12.99 11.21
C ARG A 66 3.99 -14.07 10.16
N GLU A 67 4.16 -13.69 8.90
CA GLU A 67 4.40 -14.61 7.81
C GLU A 67 5.81 -15.23 7.88
N PRO A 68 5.97 -16.52 7.52
CA PRO A 68 7.28 -17.18 7.51
C PRO A 68 8.25 -16.56 6.49
N VAL A 69 7.70 -16.01 5.40
CA VAL A 69 8.43 -15.29 4.37
C VAL A 69 7.99 -13.83 4.43
N PRO A 70 8.88 -12.89 4.81
CA PRO A 70 8.54 -11.48 4.86
C PRO A 70 8.05 -10.97 3.51
N ALA A 71 7.03 -10.14 3.53
CA ALA A 71 6.66 -9.36 2.35
C ALA A 71 7.78 -8.35 2.05
N GLU A 72 8.45 -8.50 0.90
CA GLU A 72 9.48 -7.56 0.45
C GLU A 72 8.88 -6.16 0.28
N PRO A 73 9.45 -5.10 0.91
CA PRO A 73 8.90 -3.74 0.82
C PRO A 73 8.71 -3.24 -0.63
N ARG A 74 9.58 -3.68 -1.55
CA ARG A 74 9.49 -3.36 -2.99
C ARG A 74 8.22 -3.88 -3.64
N ALA A 75 7.84 -5.10 -3.32
CA ALA A 75 6.64 -5.76 -3.82
C ALA A 75 5.37 -5.04 -3.37
N VAL A 76 5.35 -4.57 -2.12
CA VAL A 76 4.24 -3.76 -1.60
C VAL A 76 4.18 -2.43 -2.35
N LEU A 77 5.31 -1.72 -2.47
CA LEU A 77 5.36 -0.42 -3.14
C LEU A 77 4.98 -0.47 -4.62
N SER A 78 5.36 -1.52 -5.36
CA SER A 78 4.95 -1.67 -6.76
C SER A 78 3.44 -1.74 -6.90
N THR A 79 2.77 -2.45 -5.99
CA THR A 79 1.30 -2.55 -5.98
C THR A 79 0.65 -1.22 -5.61
N VAL A 80 1.17 -0.53 -4.61
CA VAL A 80 0.67 0.81 -4.20
C VAL A 80 0.73 1.81 -5.34
N LEU A 81 1.84 1.80 -6.09
CA LEU A 81 2.09 2.73 -7.20
C LEU A 81 1.47 2.28 -8.52
N GLY A 82 0.80 1.11 -8.57
CA GLY A 82 0.27 0.53 -9.80
C GLY A 82 1.36 0.23 -10.85
N LEU A 83 2.60 0.02 -10.42
CA LEU A 83 3.74 -0.21 -11.30
C LEU A 83 3.83 -1.69 -11.66
N LYS A 84 3.89 -1.99 -12.96
CA LYS A 84 4.15 -3.35 -13.47
C LYS A 84 5.53 -3.91 -13.08
N SER A 85 6.44 -3.07 -12.58
CA SER A 85 7.74 -3.45 -12.04
C SER A 85 8.20 -2.40 -11.00
N PRO A 86 8.83 -2.81 -9.88
CA PRO A 86 9.29 -1.86 -8.87
C PRO A 86 10.35 -0.92 -9.48
N PRO A 87 10.25 0.40 -9.27
CA PRO A 87 11.19 1.34 -9.83
C PRO A 87 12.51 1.20 -9.07
N ALA A 88 13.64 1.35 -9.76
CA ALA A 88 14.99 1.25 -9.22
C ALA A 88 15.35 2.42 -8.24
N LEU A 89 14.39 2.93 -7.48
CA LEU A 89 14.53 4.07 -6.57
C LEU A 89 15.30 3.73 -5.28
N TYR A 90 15.89 2.54 -5.19
CA TYR A 90 16.68 2.10 -4.03
C TYR A 90 18.09 2.71 -3.94
N GLY A 91 18.45 3.61 -4.84
CA GLY A 91 19.64 4.45 -4.66
C GLY A 91 19.55 5.43 -3.47
N TYR A 92 18.34 5.71 -2.96
CA TYR A 92 18.12 6.79 -1.98
C TYR A 92 17.88 6.35 -0.53
N LEU A 93 17.53 5.09 -0.25
CA LEU A 93 17.18 4.63 1.11
C LEU A 93 18.29 3.84 1.84
N HIS A 94 19.44 3.59 1.21
CA HIS A 94 20.61 2.96 1.85
C HIS A 94 21.76 3.94 2.14
N ARG A 95 21.48 5.24 2.24
CA ARG A 95 22.49 6.27 2.47
C ARG A 95 22.26 7.13 3.72
N ALA A 96 21.52 6.62 4.69
CA ALA A 96 21.38 7.22 6.03
C ALA A 96 21.95 6.28 7.09
#